data_AF-A0A6H9WQL4-F1
#
_entry.id   AF-A0A6H9WQL4-F1
#
_cell.length_a   1.000
_cell.length_b   1.000
_cell.length_c   1.000
_cell.angle_alpha   90.00
_cell.angle_beta   90.00
_cell.angle_gamma   90.00
#
_symmetry.space_group_name_H-M   'P 1'
#
loop_
_entity.id
_entity.type
_entity.pdbx_description
1 polymer ?
#
loop_
_entity_poly.entity_id
_entity_poly.type
_entity_poly.pdbx_seq_one_letter_code
_entity_poly.pdbx_strand_id
1 'polypeptide(L)'
;MTELPDWDELPEGLRHPKNLARLAIEQLSLPADSPCRVLIVQDAGWRDGRVYVEVERIGGRTSRIDIEKGDGPSTLAARITAVLS
;
A
#
# COMPACT_ATOMS: atom_id res chain seq x y z
N MET A 1 -12.10 -7.56 -16.85
CA MET A 1 -11.24 -7.45 -15.65
C MET A 1 -9.82 -7.49 -16.16
N THR A 2 -9.06 -6.42 -15.98
CA THR A 2 -7.65 -6.39 -16.41
C THR A 2 -6.86 -7.10 -15.32
N GLU A 3 -6.24 -8.23 -15.64
CA GLU A 3 -5.28 -8.89 -14.75
C GLU A 3 -4.14 -7.91 -14.45
N LEU A 4 -3.82 -7.73 -13.17
CA LEU A 4 -2.70 -6.90 -12.78
C LEU A 4 -1.40 -7.63 -13.12
N PRO A 5 -0.41 -6.95 -13.72
CA PRO A 5 0.87 -7.57 -14.02
C PRO A 5 1.55 -8.02 -12.72
N ASP A 6 2.25 -9.16 -12.78
CA ASP A 6 3.06 -9.64 -11.66
C ASP A 6 4.14 -8.62 -11.33
N TRP A 7 4.21 -8.21 -10.07
CA TRP A 7 5.15 -7.20 -9.58
C TRP A 7 6.60 -7.60 -9.83
N ASP A 8 6.90 -8.90 -9.69
CA ASP A 8 8.26 -9.42 -9.90
C ASP A 8 8.63 -9.52 -11.38
N GLU A 9 7.66 -9.35 -12.29
CA GLU A 9 7.86 -9.33 -13.74
C GLU A 9 7.90 -7.90 -14.32
N LEU A 10 7.51 -6.88 -13.53
CA LEU A 10 7.55 -5.49 -13.99
C LEU A 10 8.98 -5.03 -14.32
N PRO A 11 9.19 -4.21 -15.35
CA PRO A 11 10.45 -3.50 -15.56
C PRO A 11 10.85 -2.69 -14.32
N GLU A 12 12.16 -2.60 -14.03
CA GLU A 12 12.70 -1.92 -12.85
C GLU A 12 12.18 -0.47 -12.71
N GLY A 13 12.07 0.27 -13.81
CA GLY A 13 11.53 1.64 -13.81
C GLY A 13 10.05 1.75 -13.43
N LEU A 14 9.30 0.64 -13.49
CA LEU A 14 7.90 0.56 -13.03
C LEU A 14 7.79 0.03 -11.59
N ARG A 15 8.86 -0.54 -11.02
CA ARG A 15 8.93 -1.02 -9.64
C ARG A 15 9.15 0.12 -8.62
N HIS A 16 8.39 1.20 -8.79
CA HIS A 16 8.37 2.30 -7.83
C HIS A 16 7.46 1.94 -6.63
N PRO A 17 7.83 2.27 -5.38
CA PRO A 17 7.02 1.96 -4.19
C PRO A 17 5.55 2.45 -4.26
N LYS A 18 5.30 3.57 -4.94
CA LYS A 18 3.94 4.07 -5.18
C LYS A 18 3.08 3.10 -6.01
N ASN A 19 3.68 2.46 -7.02
CA ASN A 19 2.98 1.48 -7.85
C ASN A 19 2.71 0.20 -7.06
N LEU A 20 3.68 -0.24 -6.26
CA LEU A 20 3.51 -1.36 -5.32
C LEU A 20 2.33 -1.14 -4.38
N ALA A 21 2.27 0.03 -3.74
CA ALA A 21 1.17 0.40 -2.86
C ALA A 21 -0.19 0.41 -3.59
N ARG A 22 -0.24 0.90 -4.83
CA ARG A 22 -1.47 0.87 -5.65
C ARG A 22 -1.92 -0.56 -5.91
N LEU A 23 -1.02 -1.44 -6.34
CA LEU A 23 -1.33 -2.85 -6.60
C LEU A 23 -1.76 -3.58 -5.33
N ALA A 24 -1.10 -3.31 -4.20
CA ALA A 24 -1.48 -3.87 -2.91
C ALA A 24 -2.91 -3.45 -2.51
N ILE A 25 -3.26 -2.18 -2.70
CA ILE A 25 -4.61 -1.66 -2.41
C ILE A 25 -5.67 -2.30 -3.30
N GLU A 26 -5.38 -2.52 -4.59
CA GLU A 26 -6.29 -3.22 -5.51
C GLU A 26 -6.53 -4.68 -5.12
N GLN A 27 -5.59 -5.30 -4.39
CA GLN A 27 -5.74 -6.64 -3.81
C GLN A 27 -6.46 -6.64 -2.46
N LEU A 28 -6.71 -5.47 -1.85
CA LEU A 28 -7.44 -5.41 -0.58
C LEU A 28 -8.91 -5.73 -0.81
N SER A 29 -9.32 -6.90 -0.34
CA SER A 29 -10.73 -7.21 -0.12
C SER A 29 -11.18 -6.58 1.19
N LEU A 30 -11.41 -5.26 1.19
CA LEU A 30 -11.98 -4.57 2.34
C LEU A 30 -13.47 -4.94 2.48
N PRO A 31 -13.97 -5.23 3.70
CA PRO A 31 -15.40 -5.35 3.94
C PRO A 31 -16.09 -4.05 3.51
N ALA A 32 -17.18 -4.15 2.75
CA ALA A 32 -17.92 -2.98 2.26
C ALA A 32 -18.35 -2.02 3.39
N ASP A 33 -18.53 -2.55 4.60
CA ASP A 33 -18.92 -1.81 5.81
C ASP A 33 -17.75 -1.41 6.72
N SER A 34 -16.49 -1.64 6.33
CA SER A 34 -15.35 -1.17 7.12
C SER A 34 -15.12 0.32 6.89
N PRO A 35 -15.35 1.19 7.89
CA PRO A 35 -15.15 2.61 7.73
C PRO A 35 -13.65 2.92 7.86
N CYS A 36 -12.89 2.56 6.82
CA CYS A 36 -11.46 2.77 6.76
C CYS A 36 -11.06 3.47 5.47
N ARG A 37 -10.03 4.30 5.56
CA ARG A 37 -9.43 5.03 4.46
C ARG A 37 -7.97 4.60 4.34
N VAL A 38 -7.58 4.15 3.16
CA VAL A 38 -6.19 3.80 2.85
C VAL A 38 -5.62 4.87 1.92
N LEU A 39 -4.50 5.47 2.30
CA LEU A 39 -3.83 6.56 1.59
C LEU A 39 -2.40 6.15 1.23
N ILE A 40 -1.99 6.43 -0.01
CA ILE A 40 -0.58 6.33 -0.40
C ILE A 40 0.05 7.70 -0.20
N VAL A 41 1.01 7.80 0.71
CA VAL A 41 1.70 9.05 1.02
C VAL A 41 3.13 8.99 0.51
N GLN A 42 3.55 10.05 -0.17
CA GLN A 42 4.93 10.25 -0.57
C GLN A 42 5.42 11.52 0.11
N ASP A 43 6.33 11.38 1.06
CA ASP A 43 6.95 12.53 1.70
C ASP A 43 7.86 13.22 0.68
N ALA A 44 7.72 14.53 0.53
CA ALA A 44 8.53 15.34 -0.37
C ALA A 44 9.84 15.83 0.28
N GLY A 45 10.20 15.29 1.45
CA GLY A 45 11.41 15.62 2.17
C GLY A 45 12.67 15.66 1.27
N TRP A 46 13.39 16.78 1.35
CA TRP A 46 14.54 17.16 0.50
C TRP A 46 15.70 16.15 0.42
N ARG A 47 15.80 15.17 1.33
CA ARG A 47 16.90 14.18 1.35
C ARG A 47 16.46 12.72 1.17
N ASP A 48 15.26 12.35 1.59
CA ASP A 48 14.82 10.96 1.65
C ASP A 48 13.31 10.90 1.39
N GLY A 49 12.90 11.14 0.14
CA GLY A 49 11.50 10.97 -0.25
C GLY A 49 11.06 9.53 -0.03
N ARG A 50 10.23 9.29 0.99
CA ARG A 50 9.74 7.96 1.34
C ARG A 50 8.28 7.83 0.94
N VAL A 51 7.95 6.70 0.33
CA VAL A 51 6.57 6.31 0.06
C VAL A 51 6.14 5.30 1.12
N TYR A 52 4.98 5.54 1.71
CA TYR A 52 4.38 4.66 2.71
C TYR A 52 2.86 4.67 2.56
N VAL A 53 2.20 3.72 3.21
CA VAL A 53 0.73 3.62 3.25
C VAL A 53 0.25 4.09 4.62
N GLU A 54 -0.73 4.98 4.65
CA GLU A 54 -1.48 5.32 5.86
C GLU A 54 -2.84 4.65 5.83
N VAL A 55 -3.21 4.09 6.98
CA VAL A 55 -4.51 3.46 7.21
C VAL A 55 -5.19 4.22 8.34
N GLU A 56 -6.30 4.87 8.01
CA GLU A 56 -7.13 5.62 8.94
C GLU A 56 -8.44 4.87 9.15
N ARG A 57 -8.78 4.58 10.41
CA ARG A 57 -10.10 4.05 10.80
C ARG A 57 -10.97 5.22 11.25
N ILE A 58 -12.24 5.30 10.83
CA ILE A 58 -13.15 6.37 11.30
C ILE A 58 -13.29 6.28 12.82
N GLY A 59 -12.96 7.37 13.52
CA GLY A 59 -12.96 7.45 14.99
C GLY A 59 -11.77 6.73 15.67
N GLY A 60 -10.78 6.28 14.90
CA GLY A 60 -9.65 5.49 15.39
C GLY A 60 -8.29 6.17 15.20
N ARG A 61 -7.24 5.37 15.42
CA ARG A 61 -5.84 5.78 15.26
C ARG A 61 -5.39 5.59 13.81
N THR A 62 -4.67 6.57 13.26
CA THR A 62 -3.94 6.42 12.00
C THR A 62 -2.71 5.54 12.20
N SER A 63 -2.53 4.56 11.33
CA SER A 63 -1.38 3.67 11.32
C SER A 63 -0.59 3.87 10.03
N ARG A 64 0.74 4.01 10.17
CA ARG A 64 1.68 4.12 9.05
C ARG A 64 2.32 2.76 8.79
N ILE A 65 2.40 2.39 7.52
CA ILE A 65 3.01 1.16 7.03
C ILE A 65 4.08 1.56 6.01
N ASP A 66 5.34 1.45 6.40
CA ASP A 66 6.46 1.69 5.49
C ASP A 66 6.59 0.53 4.48
N ILE A 67 6.87 0.88 3.23
CA ILE A 67 7.10 -0.09 2.15
C ILE A 67 8.56 -0.55 2.21
N GLU A 68 8.76 -1.85 2.35
CA GLU A 68 10.07 -2.45 2.54
C GLU A 68 10.66 -2.96 1.23
N LYS A 69 12.00 -3.08 1.16
CA LYS A 69 12.72 -3.48 -0.08
C LYS A 69 12.33 -4.88 -0.61
N GLY A 70 11.71 -5.71 0.23
CA GLY A 70 11.22 -7.04 -0.14
C GLY A 70 9.70 -7.16 -0.24
N ASP A 71 8.97 -6.05 -0.14
CA ASP A 71 7.52 -6.12 -0.29
C ASP A 71 7.11 -6.42 -1.73
N GLY A 72 6.18 -7.36 -1.87
CA GLY A 72 5.34 -7.55 -3.04
C GLY A 72 3.91 -7.08 -2.76
N PRO A 73 3.04 -7.01 -3.79
CA PRO A 73 1.67 -6.51 -3.63
C PRO A 73 0.90 -7.27 -2.55
N SER A 74 1.03 -8.60 -2.53
CA SER A 74 0.30 -9.45 -1.59
C SER A 74 0.86 -9.36 -0.16
N THR A 75 2.17 -9.22 0.02
CA THR A 75 2.76 -9.06 1.37
C THR A 75 2.38 -7.72 1.96
N LEU A 76 2.41 -6.65 1.17
CA LEU A 76 1.97 -5.32 1.59
C LEU A 76 0.46 -5.29 1.87
N ALA A 77 -0.36 -5.91 1.03
CA ALA A 77 -1.80 -6.03 1.25
C ALA A 77 -2.14 -6.79 2.55
N ALA A 78 -1.41 -7.86 2.87
CA ALA A 78 -1.55 -8.59 4.12
C ALA A 78 -1.20 -7.72 5.34
N ARG A 79 -0.13 -6.93 5.27
CA ARG A 79 0.26 -5.98 6.33
C ARG A 79 -0.79 -4.89 6.55
N ILE A 80 -1.36 -4.34 5.47
CA ILE A 80 -2.46 -3.38 5.54
C ILE A 80 -3.70 -4.01 6.20
N THR A 81 -4.05 -5.24 5.80
CA THR A 81 -5.17 -5.99 6.38
C THR A 81 -4.97 -6.29 7.87
N ALA A 82 -3.75 -6.62 8.28
CA ALA A 82 -3.43 -6.89 9.68
C ALA A 82 -3.64 -5.68 10.60
N VAL A 83 -3.41 -4.46 10.06
CA VAL A 83 -3.68 -3.20 10.76
C VAL A 83 -5.16 -2.83 10.74
N LEU A 84 -5.93 -3.42 9.82
CA LEU A 84 -7.38 -3.27 9.69
C LEU A 84 -8.20 -4.29 10.48
N SER A 85 -7.60 -5.39 10.93
CA SER A 85 -8.21 -6.36 11.88
C SER A 85 -8.15 -5.88 13.33
#